data_AF-A0AAV0UW36-F1
#
_entry.id   AF-A0AAV0UW36-F1
#
_cell.length_a   1.000
_cell.length_b   1.000
_cell.length_c   1.000
_cell.angle_alpha   90.00
_cell.angle_beta   90.00
_cell.angle_gamma   90.00
#
_symmetry.space_group_name_H-M   'P 1'
#
loop_
_entity.id
_entity.type
_entity.pdbx_description
1 polymer ?
#
loop_
_entity_poly.entity_id
_entity_poly.type
_entity_poly.pdbx_seq_one_letter_code
_entity_poly.pdbx_strand_id
1 'polypeptide(L)'
;MLFHQRCFFAYPSGAPSLNTLSSVSSDSYTLITTDRCVSLLSYGDAGYSLHKLDVDDLRTGSANVVASAIIKRPKTLQSQLVVAYTVEETQYLQVLPPRHESLEHARSRRHVLGSNGDTFSGVVVCCTDSMLAIGYIENKKENLSTGFDAVCTRLNNQQFAVFFPELATFTHTILAVDIITSPTNDQGWIAFGCADGLVRVFHGHNYGGCLSGPFKTKNLLLNGPVTSVALYLTHTTTTEEANLAWHCNLLVTCAIGQALVYEDLFGAFDHIGNGEVLMDSDTFDSIFAGIVADIDLDGHVELLLGTDNQVMLAYKEISGRGDNRHETITEDATNNLLKSSIDELAVASPISPGSSHNIWDDLETIPSVEAGVPITPEPLLARWKWQRLSRSYWDLKTFGAIYSLLWRDINHDGAPELLVASSTGIYVYEVDPLFVIQKLMSVFQSDFK
;
A
#
# COMPACT_ATOMS: atom_id res chain seq x y z
N MET A 1 -12.58 -15.88 -7.09
CA MET A 1 -12.41 -14.48 -7.55
C MET A 1 -11.79 -14.55 -8.94
N LEU A 2 -12.43 -13.92 -9.92
CA LEU A 2 -12.00 -14.00 -11.32
C LEU A 2 -11.60 -12.61 -11.77
N PHE A 3 -10.32 -12.47 -12.11
CA PHE A 3 -9.75 -11.28 -12.72
C PHE A 3 -9.31 -11.63 -14.13
N HIS A 4 -9.52 -10.71 -15.07
CA HIS A 4 -9.07 -10.85 -16.45
C HIS A 4 -7.95 -9.87 -16.71
N GLN A 5 -6.82 -10.37 -17.22
CA GLN A 5 -5.76 -9.50 -17.70
C GLN A 5 -6.24 -8.78 -18.96
N ARG A 6 -6.39 -7.46 -18.88
CA ARG A 6 -6.90 -6.64 -19.98
C ARG A 6 -5.82 -6.01 -20.80
N CYS A 7 -4.78 -5.52 -20.13
CA CYS A 7 -3.67 -4.89 -20.79
C CYS A 7 -2.36 -5.31 -20.13
N PHE A 8 -1.31 -5.28 -20.96
CA PHE A 8 0.06 -5.43 -20.52
C PHE A 8 0.92 -4.40 -21.27
N PHE A 9 1.61 -3.58 -20.50
CA PHE A 9 2.57 -2.61 -21.00
C PHE A 9 3.97 -3.07 -20.61
N ALA A 10 4.68 -3.70 -21.55
CA ALA A 10 6.08 -4.02 -21.36
C ALA A 10 6.89 -2.74 -21.13
N TYR A 11 7.89 -2.78 -20.25
CA TYR A 11 8.80 -1.64 -20.14
C TYR A 11 9.69 -1.58 -21.39
N PRO A 12 9.63 -0.50 -22.19
CA PRO A 12 10.53 -0.35 -23.32
C PRO A 12 11.97 -0.04 -22.86
N SER A 13 12.13 0.52 -21.66
CA SER A 13 13.41 0.85 -21.01
C SER A 13 13.15 1.29 -19.55
N GLY A 14 13.96 0.83 -18.60
CA GLY A 14 13.91 1.25 -17.19
C GLY A 14 13.45 0.14 -16.25
N ALA A 15 14.05 0.09 -15.06
CA ALA A 15 13.67 -0.81 -13.99
C ALA A 15 12.53 -0.18 -13.17
N PRO A 16 11.49 -0.95 -12.81
CA PRO A 16 10.51 -0.50 -11.84
C PRO A 16 11.20 -0.26 -10.48
N SER A 17 10.72 0.75 -9.76
CA SER A 17 11.00 0.94 -8.34
C SER A 17 9.86 0.40 -7.47
N LEU A 18 10.06 0.28 -6.16
CA LEU A 18 8.98 -0.12 -5.23
C LEU A 18 7.77 0.85 -5.29
N ASN A 19 8.03 2.12 -5.60
CA ASN A 19 7.03 3.18 -5.71
C ASN A 19 6.59 3.43 -7.17
N THR A 20 6.66 2.40 -8.02
CA THR A 20 6.32 2.55 -9.45
C THR A 20 4.89 3.01 -9.66
N LEU A 21 3.94 2.47 -8.89
CA LEU A 21 2.55 2.87 -8.95
C LEU A 21 2.28 3.88 -7.85
N SER A 22 1.97 5.13 -8.23
CA SER A 22 1.63 6.17 -7.25
C SER A 22 0.15 6.06 -6.87
N SER A 23 -0.13 5.95 -5.57
CA SER A 23 -1.48 6.12 -5.02
C SER A 23 -1.95 7.58 -5.09
N VAL A 24 -1.00 8.54 -5.12
CA VAL A 24 -1.27 9.98 -5.28
C VAL A 24 -1.65 10.22 -6.74
N SER A 25 -2.93 10.45 -6.97
CA SER A 25 -3.49 10.32 -8.31
C SER A 25 -4.63 11.31 -8.57
N SER A 26 -4.76 11.64 -9.86
CA SER A 26 -5.91 12.35 -10.43
C SER A 26 -7.02 11.33 -10.61
N ASP A 27 -8.28 11.75 -10.63
CA ASP A 27 -9.40 10.86 -10.88
C ASP A 27 -9.20 10.15 -12.23
N SER A 28 -8.75 10.85 -13.27
CA SER A 28 -8.70 10.34 -14.64
C SER A 28 -7.45 9.54 -15.05
N TYR A 29 -6.42 9.45 -14.19
CA TYR A 29 -5.18 8.76 -14.54
C TYR A 29 -4.34 8.38 -13.32
N THR A 30 -3.48 7.38 -13.51
CA THR A 30 -2.49 6.92 -12.54
C THR A 30 -1.08 7.20 -13.05
N LEU A 31 -0.21 7.70 -12.18
CA LEU A 31 1.21 7.90 -12.50
C LEU A 31 1.99 6.60 -12.37
N ILE A 32 2.82 6.34 -13.38
CA ILE A 32 3.74 5.21 -13.42
C ILE A 32 5.17 5.76 -13.46
N THR A 33 5.96 5.47 -12.43
CA THR A 33 7.32 5.99 -12.24
C THR A 33 8.34 4.86 -12.29
N THR A 34 9.16 4.83 -13.33
CA THR A 34 10.36 3.96 -13.38
C THR A 34 11.60 4.81 -13.13
N ASP A 35 12.76 4.19 -12.93
CA ASP A 35 14.03 4.92 -12.82
C ASP A 35 14.36 5.78 -14.05
N ARG A 36 13.78 5.52 -15.23
CA ARG A 36 14.06 6.25 -16.48
C ARG A 36 12.92 7.08 -17.03
N CYS A 37 11.70 6.90 -16.55
CA CYS A 37 10.56 7.63 -17.08
C CYS A 37 9.41 7.79 -16.08
N VAL A 38 8.64 8.86 -16.30
CA VAL A 38 7.30 9.00 -15.75
C VAL A 38 6.31 8.82 -16.90
N SER A 39 5.26 8.05 -16.68
CA SER A 39 4.20 7.81 -17.66
C SER A 39 2.82 7.98 -17.02
N LEU A 40 1.83 8.33 -17.83
CA LEU A 40 0.43 8.40 -17.45
C LEU A 40 -0.29 7.16 -17.95
N LEU A 41 -0.87 6.38 -17.04
CA LEU A 41 -1.83 5.34 -17.38
C LEU A 41 -3.24 5.93 -17.28
N SER A 42 -3.97 5.91 -18.39
CA SER A 42 -5.33 6.43 -18.49
C SER A 42 -6.23 5.48 -19.28
N TYR A 43 -7.52 5.54 -19.01
CA TYR A 43 -8.55 4.87 -19.80
C TYR A 43 -9.31 5.88 -20.66
N GLY A 44 -9.57 5.55 -21.92
CA GLY A 44 -10.31 6.41 -22.85
C GLY A 44 -10.98 5.61 -23.96
N ASP A 45 -11.36 6.27 -25.06
CA ASP A 45 -12.13 5.67 -26.15
C ASP A 45 -11.49 4.41 -26.77
N ALA A 46 -10.16 4.32 -26.73
CA ALA A 46 -9.39 3.19 -27.25
C ALA A 46 -9.01 2.15 -26.17
N GLY A 47 -9.53 2.29 -24.95
CA GLY A 47 -9.17 1.49 -23.77
C GLY A 47 -7.97 2.06 -23.00
N TYR A 48 -7.26 1.20 -22.28
CA TYR A 48 -6.08 1.60 -21.51
C TYR A 48 -4.94 2.05 -22.43
N SER A 49 -4.32 3.16 -22.06
CA SER A 49 -3.16 3.71 -22.75
C SER A 49 -2.10 4.16 -21.75
N LEU A 50 -0.83 3.92 -22.11
CA LEU A 50 0.31 4.36 -21.33
C LEU A 50 1.08 5.43 -22.11
N HIS A 51 1.03 6.67 -21.65
CA HIS A 51 1.67 7.80 -22.31
C HIS A 51 2.93 8.24 -21.54
N LYS A 52 4.11 8.04 -22.13
CA LYS A 52 5.38 8.50 -21.57
C LYS A 52 5.44 10.04 -21.56
N LEU A 53 5.77 10.61 -20.42
CA LEU A 53 5.93 12.04 -20.25
C LEU A 53 7.32 12.49 -20.66
N ASP A 54 7.35 13.71 -21.16
CA ASP A 54 8.53 14.33 -21.71
C ASP A 54 9.14 15.25 -20.65
N VAL A 55 10.24 14.80 -20.08
CA VAL A 55 11.00 15.50 -19.04
C VAL A 55 12.36 15.78 -19.67
N ASP A 56 12.72 17.06 -19.78
CA ASP A 56 13.80 17.52 -20.66
C ASP A 56 15.14 16.78 -20.39
N ASP A 57 15.49 16.62 -19.12
CA ASP A 57 16.74 15.96 -18.70
C ASP A 57 16.67 14.41 -18.72
N LEU A 58 15.48 13.80 -18.83
CA LEU A 58 15.36 12.34 -19.04
C LEU A 58 15.68 11.95 -20.48
N ARG A 59 15.62 12.90 -21.44
CA ARG A 59 15.91 12.63 -22.86
C ARG A 59 17.37 12.27 -23.10
N THR A 60 18.27 12.81 -22.30
CA THR A 60 19.73 12.59 -22.43
C THR A 60 20.18 11.27 -21.82
N GLY A 61 19.30 10.57 -21.09
CA GLY A 61 19.60 9.29 -20.41
C GLY A 61 20.54 9.42 -19.21
N SER A 62 20.99 10.64 -18.89
CA SER A 62 21.87 10.95 -17.76
C SER A 62 21.13 11.11 -16.43
N ALA A 63 19.80 11.15 -16.47
CA ALA A 63 18.95 11.37 -15.31
C ALA A 63 18.27 10.06 -14.85
N ASN A 64 18.11 9.91 -13.52
CA ASN A 64 17.31 8.87 -12.90
C ASN A 64 16.12 9.50 -12.15
N VAL A 65 14.90 9.10 -12.47
CA VAL A 65 13.70 9.53 -11.75
C VAL A 65 13.66 8.87 -10.38
N VAL A 66 13.38 9.66 -9.36
CA VAL A 66 13.28 9.21 -7.97
C VAL A 66 11.83 9.09 -7.53
N ALA A 67 11.00 10.08 -7.88
CA ALA A 67 9.59 10.10 -7.52
C ALA A 67 8.80 10.99 -8.48
N SER A 68 7.49 10.75 -8.56
CA SER A 68 6.55 11.67 -9.19
C SER A 68 5.27 11.79 -8.38
N ALA A 69 4.62 12.95 -8.45
CA ALA A 69 3.38 13.21 -7.74
C ALA A 69 2.58 14.32 -8.42
N ILE A 70 1.28 14.42 -8.12
CA ILE A 70 0.39 15.45 -8.65
C ILE A 70 0.08 16.47 -7.56
N ILE A 71 0.22 17.76 -7.87
CA ILE A 71 -0.28 18.86 -7.05
C ILE A 71 -1.50 19.44 -7.74
N LYS A 72 -2.62 19.57 -7.02
CA LYS A 72 -3.80 20.28 -7.50
C LYS A 72 -3.84 21.68 -6.90
N ARG A 73 -3.94 22.71 -7.73
CA ARG A 73 -4.07 24.09 -7.23
C ARG A 73 -5.47 24.28 -6.63
N PRO A 74 -5.63 24.70 -5.36
CA PRO A 74 -6.93 24.71 -4.69
C PRO A 74 -8.00 25.59 -5.36
N LYS A 75 -7.60 26.74 -5.90
CA LYS A 75 -8.51 27.75 -6.46
C LYS A 75 -8.88 27.51 -7.93
N THR A 76 -7.94 27.02 -8.73
CA THR A 76 -8.17 26.81 -10.18
C THR A 76 -8.46 25.36 -10.54
N LEU A 77 -8.32 24.43 -9.58
CA LEU A 77 -8.40 22.98 -9.78
C LEU A 77 -7.44 22.43 -10.85
N GLN A 78 -6.53 23.24 -11.34
CA GLN A 78 -5.55 22.85 -12.32
C GLN A 78 -4.55 21.91 -11.64
N SER A 79 -4.45 20.69 -12.16
CA SER A 79 -3.43 19.75 -11.73
C SER A 79 -2.08 20.17 -12.31
N GLN A 80 -1.00 19.85 -11.61
CA GLN A 80 0.38 19.96 -12.08
C GLN A 80 1.13 18.73 -11.66
N LEU A 81 1.93 18.20 -12.57
CA LEU A 81 2.80 17.08 -12.29
C LEU A 81 4.12 17.60 -11.73
N VAL A 82 4.58 16.97 -10.66
CA VAL A 82 5.92 17.18 -10.12
C VAL A 82 6.74 15.92 -10.32
N VAL A 83 7.92 16.08 -10.91
CA VAL A 83 8.89 14.99 -11.11
C VAL A 83 10.17 15.35 -10.37
N ALA A 84 10.56 14.48 -9.44
CA ALA A 84 11.86 14.53 -8.77
C ALA A 84 12.81 13.56 -9.48
N TYR A 85 13.97 14.04 -9.89
CA TYR A 85 14.99 13.24 -10.58
C TYR A 85 16.39 13.64 -10.13
N THR A 86 17.35 12.78 -10.41
CA THR A 86 18.77 12.97 -10.12
C THR A 86 19.57 12.96 -11.40
N VAL A 87 20.54 13.85 -11.53
CA VAL A 87 21.58 13.79 -12.57
C VAL A 87 22.90 13.69 -11.83
N GLU A 88 23.62 12.59 -12.07
CA GLU A 88 24.80 12.22 -11.27
C GLU A 88 24.42 12.12 -9.78
N GLU A 89 24.85 13.07 -8.95
CA GLU A 89 24.53 13.14 -7.50
C GLU A 89 23.64 14.34 -7.15
N THR A 90 23.24 15.15 -8.13
CA THR A 90 22.45 16.36 -7.88
C THR A 90 20.96 16.06 -8.08
N GLN A 91 20.15 16.47 -7.10
CA GLN A 91 18.69 16.35 -7.14
C GLN A 91 18.06 17.57 -7.82
N TYR A 92 17.14 17.29 -8.73
CA TYR A 92 16.38 18.27 -9.48
C TYR A 92 14.88 18.00 -9.34
N LEU A 93 14.10 19.04 -9.56
CA LEU A 93 12.66 18.95 -9.53
C LEU A 93 12.06 19.81 -10.63
N GLN A 94 11.20 19.19 -11.44
CA GLN A 94 10.51 19.84 -12.54
C GLN A 94 9.00 19.80 -12.29
N VAL A 95 8.35 20.94 -12.53
CA VAL A 95 6.88 21.08 -12.48
C VAL A 95 6.39 21.17 -13.92
N LEU A 96 5.50 20.26 -14.31
CA LEU A 96 4.99 20.12 -15.67
C LEU A 96 3.47 20.33 -15.69
N PRO A 97 2.91 21.01 -16.71
CA PRO A 97 1.47 21.02 -16.91
C PRO A 97 0.98 19.63 -17.35
N PRO A 98 -0.15 19.12 -16.84
CA PRO A 98 -0.75 17.90 -17.33
C PRO A 98 -1.27 18.15 -18.75
N ARG A 99 -0.76 17.41 -19.74
CA ARG A 99 -1.23 17.49 -21.12
C ARG A 99 -2.51 16.66 -21.30
N HIS A 100 -3.61 17.07 -20.66
CA HIS A 100 -5.02 16.79 -20.97
C HIS A 100 -5.85 17.08 -19.72
N GLU A 101 -6.52 18.22 -19.64
CA GLU A 101 -7.67 18.38 -18.74
C GLU A 101 -8.80 19.06 -19.52
N SER A 102 -9.80 18.26 -19.90
CA SER A 102 -11.18 18.73 -19.95
C SER A 102 -11.70 18.62 -18.52
N LEU A 103 -11.91 19.77 -17.87
CA LEU A 103 -12.46 19.87 -16.52
C LEU A 103 -13.77 19.07 -16.40
N GLU A 104 -13.83 18.13 -15.48
CA GLU A 104 -15.04 17.79 -14.70
C GLU A 104 -14.58 17.21 -13.35
N HIS A 105 -15.44 17.33 -12.36
CA HIS A 105 -15.16 17.45 -10.92
C HIS A 105 -14.59 16.22 -10.21
N ALA A 106 -13.61 16.41 -9.31
CA ALA A 106 -13.56 15.69 -8.03
C ALA A 106 -12.60 16.28 -6.98
N ARG A 107 -12.97 16.02 -5.72
CA ARG A 107 -12.47 16.58 -4.46
C ARG A 107 -11.56 15.58 -3.75
N SER A 108 -10.27 15.87 -3.71
CA SER A 108 -9.43 15.51 -2.56
C SER A 108 -8.46 16.66 -2.35
N ARG A 109 -8.70 17.40 -1.29
CA ARG A 109 -7.91 18.56 -0.87
C ARG A 109 -6.96 18.05 0.18
N ARG A 110 -5.65 18.19 -0.04
CA ARG A 110 -4.64 17.99 1.00
C ARG A 110 -3.98 19.34 1.22
N HIS A 111 -4.23 19.91 2.39
CA HIS A 111 -3.50 21.09 2.80
C HIS A 111 -2.92 20.91 4.20
N VAL A 112 -2.04 21.82 4.60
CA VAL A 112 -1.52 21.90 5.96
C VAL A 112 -1.58 23.34 6.43
N LEU A 113 -2.09 23.56 7.63
CA LEU A 113 -2.23 24.88 8.22
C LEU A 113 -0.93 25.27 8.93
N GLY A 114 -0.30 26.36 8.49
CA GLY A 114 0.83 26.98 9.16
C GLY A 114 0.42 27.80 10.38
N SER A 115 1.40 28.12 11.22
CA SER A 115 1.21 28.83 12.51
C SER A 115 0.52 30.20 12.40
N ASN A 116 0.54 30.82 11.22
CA ASN A 116 -0.05 32.14 10.96
C ASN A 116 -1.46 32.07 10.34
N GLY A 117 -2.02 30.87 10.18
CA GLY A 117 -3.27 30.62 9.48
C GLY A 117 -3.13 30.44 7.96
N ASP A 118 -1.90 30.44 7.45
CA ASP A 118 -1.56 30.17 6.06
C ASP A 118 -1.76 28.68 5.75
N THR A 119 -2.08 28.34 4.51
CA THR A 119 -2.34 26.96 4.11
C THR A 119 -1.38 26.55 3.01
N PHE A 120 -0.58 25.51 3.23
CA PHE A 120 0.29 24.92 2.21
C PHE A 120 -0.42 23.78 1.49
N SER A 121 -0.37 23.77 0.16
CA SER A 121 -0.92 22.72 -0.71
C SER A 121 0.16 22.27 -1.68
N GLY A 122 0.62 21.03 -1.58
CA GLY A 122 1.77 20.59 -2.36
C GLY A 122 2.13 19.13 -2.12
N VAL A 123 3.34 18.78 -2.55
CA VAL A 123 3.94 17.46 -2.34
C VAL A 123 5.12 17.59 -1.41
N VAL A 124 5.30 16.56 -0.58
CA VAL A 124 6.52 16.37 0.21
C VAL A 124 7.30 15.22 -0.44
N VAL A 125 8.53 15.51 -0.82
CA VAL A 125 9.48 14.54 -1.37
C VAL A 125 10.39 14.10 -0.22
N CYS A 126 10.38 12.81 0.07
CA CYS A 126 11.26 12.22 1.07
C CYS A 126 12.56 11.76 0.40
N CYS A 127 13.65 12.45 0.68
CA CYS A 127 14.99 12.08 0.23
C CYS A 127 15.72 11.30 1.35
N THR A 128 16.88 10.73 1.02
CA THR A 128 17.68 9.92 1.96
C THR A 128 17.95 10.63 3.30
N ASP A 129 18.35 11.90 3.22
CA ASP A 129 18.83 12.68 4.39
C ASP A 129 18.00 13.96 4.64
N SER A 130 16.94 14.21 3.87
CA SER A 130 16.13 15.41 4.00
C SER A 130 14.73 15.24 3.41
N MET A 131 13.81 16.14 3.77
CA MET A 131 12.51 16.25 3.13
C MET A 131 12.37 17.62 2.47
N LEU A 132 11.76 17.63 1.30
CA LEU A 132 11.52 18.83 0.52
C LEU A 132 10.01 18.99 0.31
N ALA A 133 9.47 20.17 0.54
CA ALA A 133 8.07 20.46 0.22
C ALA A 133 7.99 21.48 -0.92
N ILE A 134 7.14 21.20 -1.91
CA ILE A 134 6.95 22.05 -3.08
C ILE A 134 5.46 22.18 -3.36
N GLY A 135 5.00 23.41 -3.54
CA GLY A 135 3.60 23.70 -3.77
C GLY A 135 3.24 25.16 -3.62
N TYR A 136 2.01 25.40 -3.19
CA TYR A 136 1.37 26.70 -3.10
C TYR A 136 1.12 27.06 -1.65
N ILE A 137 1.42 28.30 -1.28
CA ILE A 137 1.07 28.87 0.01
C ILE A 137 -0.11 29.83 -0.21
N GLU A 138 -1.22 29.60 0.48
CA GLU A 138 -2.36 30.50 0.49
C GLU A 138 -2.41 31.26 1.81
N ASN A 139 -2.34 32.59 1.74
CA ASN A 139 -2.39 33.44 2.91
C ASN A 139 -3.85 33.83 3.23
N LYS A 140 -4.32 33.54 4.45
CA LYS A 140 -5.71 33.87 4.85
C LYS A 140 -6.00 35.38 4.86
N LYS A 141 -4.98 36.24 4.98
CA LYS A 141 -5.14 37.69 5.13
C LYS A 141 -5.27 38.46 3.81
N GLU A 142 -4.91 37.88 2.67
CA GLU A 142 -4.93 38.55 1.35
C GLU A 142 -6.12 38.14 0.47
N ASN A 143 -7.29 37.91 1.08
CA ASN A 143 -8.51 37.53 0.33
C ASN A 143 -9.14 38.65 -0.52
N LEU A 144 -8.46 39.78 -0.75
CA LEU A 144 -9.07 40.94 -1.44
C LEU A 144 -8.29 41.52 -2.62
N SER A 145 -7.07 41.06 -2.96
CA SER A 145 -6.45 41.49 -4.24
C SER A 145 -5.31 40.57 -4.68
N THR A 146 -5.34 40.15 -5.95
CA THR A 146 -4.35 39.37 -6.72
C THR A 146 -4.52 37.83 -6.75
N GLY A 147 -5.69 37.39 -7.22
CA GLY A 147 -6.06 35.97 -7.35
C GLY A 147 -5.45 35.17 -8.51
N PHE A 148 -4.33 35.58 -9.14
CA PHE A 148 -3.80 34.86 -10.32
C PHE A 148 -2.35 34.36 -10.20
N ASP A 149 -1.54 34.89 -9.28
CA ASP A 149 -0.07 34.77 -9.37
C ASP A 149 0.61 33.94 -8.27
N ALA A 150 -0.12 33.10 -7.51
CA ALA A 150 0.53 32.19 -6.58
C ALA A 150 1.43 31.20 -7.36
N VAL A 151 2.73 31.47 -7.36
CA VAL A 151 3.78 30.67 -8.00
C VAL A 151 3.99 29.40 -7.18
N CYS A 152 4.15 28.26 -7.85
CA CYS A 152 4.57 27.02 -7.21
C CYS A 152 6.00 27.20 -6.69
N THR A 153 6.21 27.08 -5.39
CA THR A 153 7.50 27.36 -4.73
C THR A 153 7.95 26.20 -3.87
N ARG A 154 9.27 26.03 -3.78
CA ARG A 154 9.91 25.15 -2.81
C ARG A 154 10.00 25.85 -1.47
N LEU A 155 9.53 25.20 -0.41
CA LEU A 155 9.69 25.70 0.96
C LEU A 155 11.16 25.65 1.34
N ASN A 156 11.65 26.74 1.95
CA ASN A 156 12.93 26.70 2.65
C ASN A 156 12.81 25.95 3.99
N ASN A 157 13.93 25.62 4.64
CA ASN A 157 13.93 24.81 5.87
C ASN A 157 13.11 25.44 7.01
N GLN A 158 13.09 26.78 7.13
CA GLN A 158 12.31 27.47 8.15
C GLN A 158 10.81 27.36 7.87
N GLN A 159 10.39 27.58 6.63
CA GLN A 159 9.00 27.40 6.20
C GLN A 159 8.56 25.95 6.36
N PHE A 160 9.39 25.00 5.94
CA PHE A 160 9.12 23.58 6.09
C PHE A 160 8.88 23.22 7.56
N ALA A 161 9.74 23.66 8.48
CA ALA A 161 9.58 23.41 9.91
C ALA A 161 8.34 24.09 10.53
N VAL A 162 7.84 25.17 9.94
CA VAL A 162 6.59 25.82 10.37
C VAL A 162 5.36 25.02 9.96
N PHE A 163 5.35 24.48 8.74
CA PHE A 163 4.22 23.68 8.24
C PHE A 163 4.28 22.23 8.72
N PHE A 164 5.48 21.67 8.89
CA PHE A 164 5.69 20.26 9.18
C PHE A 164 6.73 20.07 10.30
N PRO A 165 6.48 20.56 11.53
CA PRO A 165 7.48 20.52 12.60
C PRO A 165 7.90 19.09 12.97
N GLU A 166 6.96 18.13 12.98
CA GLU A 166 7.25 16.73 13.27
C GLU A 166 8.06 16.05 12.16
N LEU A 167 7.88 16.44 10.89
CA LEU A 167 8.65 15.90 9.77
C LEU A 167 10.03 16.56 9.68
N ALA A 168 10.14 17.84 10.06
CA ALA A 168 11.41 18.57 10.05
C ALA A 168 12.44 18.00 11.03
N THR A 169 11.99 17.26 12.04
CA THR A 169 12.84 16.58 13.02
C THR A 169 13.03 15.08 12.71
N PHE A 170 12.42 14.58 11.63
CA PHE A 170 12.50 13.19 11.24
C PHE A 170 13.79 12.91 10.46
N THR A 171 14.62 11.99 10.95
CA THR A 171 15.97 11.74 10.43
C THR A 171 16.16 10.39 9.74
N HIS A 172 15.13 9.53 9.74
CA HIS A 172 15.24 8.20 9.14
C HIS A 172 14.94 8.28 7.64
N THR A 173 15.66 7.49 6.84
CA THR A 173 15.40 7.40 5.40
C THR A 173 14.07 6.71 5.14
N ILE A 174 13.09 7.46 4.64
CA ILE A 174 11.74 6.96 4.33
C ILE A 174 11.76 6.27 2.97
N LEU A 175 11.23 5.04 2.91
CA LEU A 175 11.07 4.25 1.69
C LEU A 175 9.61 4.15 1.24
N ALA A 176 8.68 4.12 2.20
CA ALA A 176 7.25 3.98 1.95
C ALA A 176 6.44 4.98 2.77
N VAL A 177 5.39 5.54 2.17
CA VAL A 177 4.47 6.46 2.83
C VAL A 177 3.04 6.07 2.49
N ASP A 178 2.18 6.04 3.50
CA ASP A 178 0.73 5.96 3.28
C ASP A 178 -0.03 6.94 4.16
N ILE A 179 -1.15 7.45 3.65
CA ILE A 179 -1.97 8.48 4.29
C ILE A 179 -3.44 8.14 4.11
N ILE A 180 -4.15 7.98 5.22
CA ILE A 180 -5.60 7.74 5.22
C ILE A 180 -6.30 8.74 6.16
N THR A 181 -7.50 9.16 5.80
CA THR A 181 -8.36 10.00 6.64
C THR A 181 -9.65 9.26 6.95
N SER A 182 -10.17 9.41 8.17
CA SER A 182 -11.46 8.84 8.52
C SER A 182 -12.58 9.47 7.66
N PRO A 183 -13.57 8.68 7.21
CA PRO A 183 -14.68 9.20 6.42
C PRO A 183 -15.69 10.01 7.25
N THR A 184 -15.78 9.75 8.57
CA THR A 184 -16.78 10.39 9.44
C THR A 184 -16.17 11.29 10.50
N ASN A 185 -14.93 11.01 10.91
CA ASN A 185 -14.28 11.74 11.98
C ASN A 185 -13.25 12.68 11.37
N ASP A 186 -13.08 13.85 11.98
CA ASP A 186 -12.00 14.80 11.66
C ASP A 186 -10.64 14.23 12.16
N GLN A 187 -10.28 13.03 11.73
CA GLN A 187 -9.08 12.28 12.09
C GLN A 187 -8.37 11.77 10.83
N GLY A 188 -7.06 11.62 10.93
CA GLY A 188 -6.26 11.01 9.88
C GLY A 188 -4.93 10.48 10.38
N TRP A 189 -4.32 9.66 9.54
CA TRP A 189 -3.09 8.95 9.84
C TRP A 189 -2.09 9.07 8.70
N ILE A 190 -0.82 9.11 9.07
CA ILE A 190 0.33 9.06 8.16
C ILE A 190 1.23 7.94 8.65
N ALA A 191 1.58 6.99 7.81
CA ALA A 191 2.57 5.96 8.12
C ALA A 191 3.82 6.18 7.29
N PHE A 192 4.99 6.13 7.93
CA PHE A 192 6.30 6.08 7.29
C PHE A 192 6.92 4.71 7.54
N GLY A 193 7.37 4.06 6.47
CA GLY A 193 8.24 2.90 6.51
C GLY A 193 9.66 3.28 6.12
N CYS A 194 10.65 2.92 6.95
CA CYS A 194 12.03 3.38 6.81
C CYS A 194 13.01 2.28 6.42
N ALA A 195 14.16 2.68 5.87
CA ALA A 195 15.23 1.79 5.43
C ALA A 195 15.89 1.00 6.57
N ASP A 196 15.82 1.50 7.81
CA ASP A 196 16.38 0.89 9.01
C ASP A 196 15.38 0.01 9.77
N GLY A 197 14.21 -0.25 9.19
CA GLY A 197 13.15 -1.06 9.81
C GLY A 197 12.23 -0.29 10.75
N LEU A 198 12.43 1.02 10.96
CA LEU A 198 11.48 1.84 11.69
C LEU A 198 10.20 2.04 10.88
N VAL A 199 9.06 1.79 11.52
CA VAL A 199 7.76 2.26 11.08
C VAL A 199 7.24 3.30 12.08
N ARG A 200 6.91 4.49 11.59
CA ARG A 200 6.33 5.56 12.41
C ARG A 200 4.95 5.92 11.89
N VAL A 201 3.94 5.83 12.76
CA VAL A 201 2.57 6.23 12.46
C VAL A 201 2.22 7.48 13.24
N PHE A 202 1.78 8.51 12.54
CA PHE A 202 1.24 9.75 13.09
C PHE A 202 -0.28 9.69 13.04
N HIS A 203 -0.95 10.13 14.09
CA HIS A 203 -2.40 10.27 14.20
C HIS A 203 -2.71 11.71 14.59
N GLY A 204 -3.42 12.42 13.72
CA GLY A 204 -3.77 13.83 13.89
C GLY A 204 -5.22 14.11 13.58
N HIS A 205 -5.58 15.39 13.67
CA HIS A 205 -6.92 15.86 13.34
C HIS A 205 -6.98 16.37 11.91
N ASN A 206 -8.07 16.04 11.22
CA ASN A 206 -8.34 16.51 9.87
C ASN A 206 -9.20 17.78 9.93
N TYR A 207 -8.62 18.95 9.71
CA TYR A 207 -9.35 20.21 9.66
C TYR A 207 -9.51 20.69 8.22
N GLY A 208 -10.72 20.61 7.67
CA GLY A 208 -11.01 21.11 6.32
C GLY A 208 -10.24 20.38 5.21
N GLY A 209 -10.04 19.06 5.35
CA GLY A 209 -9.23 18.25 4.43
C GLY A 209 -7.73 18.28 4.70
N CYS A 210 -7.32 18.89 5.81
CA CYS A 210 -5.92 19.08 6.17
C CYS A 210 -5.59 18.26 7.40
N LEU A 211 -4.76 17.23 7.24
CA LEU A 211 -4.26 16.49 8.39
C LEU A 211 -3.21 17.35 9.11
N SER A 212 -3.53 17.76 10.33
CA SER A 212 -2.75 18.70 11.12
C SER A 212 -2.38 18.11 12.48
N GLY A 213 -1.21 18.52 12.96
CA GLY A 213 -0.77 18.27 14.31
C GLY A 213 -1.53 19.10 15.37
N PRO A 214 -1.25 18.87 16.66
CA PRO A 214 -0.21 17.98 17.16
C PRO A 214 -0.52 16.50 16.91
N PHE A 215 0.48 15.72 16.47
CA PHE A 215 0.31 14.31 16.16
C PHE A 215 0.58 13.42 17.38
N LYS A 216 -0.33 12.48 17.65
CA LYS A 216 0.01 11.28 18.42
C LYS A 216 0.90 10.38 17.55
N THR A 217 1.94 9.80 18.12
CA THR A 217 2.91 9.02 17.34
C THR A 217 3.05 7.61 17.92
N LYS A 218 3.11 6.61 17.04
CA LYS A 218 3.45 5.21 17.39
C LYS A 218 4.65 4.76 16.57
N ASN A 219 5.63 4.16 17.24
CA ASN A 219 6.81 3.60 16.60
C ASN A 219 6.75 2.07 16.69
N LEU A 220 7.06 1.40 15.59
CA LEU A 220 7.20 -0.05 15.47
C LEU A 220 8.58 -0.31 14.85
N LEU A 221 9.27 -1.36 15.30
CA LEU A 221 10.60 -1.69 14.80
C LEU A 221 10.58 -3.10 14.22
N LEU A 222 11.00 -3.22 12.96
CA LEU A 222 11.13 -4.47 12.24
C LEU A 222 12.61 -4.78 12.01
N ASN A 223 12.90 -6.04 11.65
CA ASN A 223 14.27 -6.54 11.55
C ASN A 223 14.97 -6.21 10.21
N GLY A 224 14.34 -5.44 9.33
CA GLY A 224 14.91 -5.08 8.03
C GLY A 224 14.19 -3.94 7.33
N PRO A 225 14.68 -3.49 6.15
CA PRO A 225 14.13 -2.35 5.43
C PRO A 225 12.64 -2.54 5.13
N VAL A 226 11.85 -1.52 5.45
CA VAL A 226 10.41 -1.51 5.17
C VAL A 226 10.20 -1.22 3.69
N THR A 227 9.51 -2.11 3.00
CA THR A 227 9.26 -2.04 1.55
C THR A 227 7.90 -1.43 1.22
N SER A 228 6.90 -1.64 2.09
CA SER A 228 5.60 -0.97 1.97
C SER A 228 4.92 -0.80 3.33
N VAL A 229 4.05 0.21 3.41
CA VAL A 229 3.09 0.43 4.49
C VAL A 229 1.72 0.67 3.87
N ALA A 230 0.68 0.05 4.42
CA ALA A 230 -0.70 0.25 3.97
C ALA A 230 -1.63 0.37 5.18
N LEU A 231 -2.19 1.56 5.35
CA LEU A 231 -3.16 1.91 6.38
C LEU A 231 -4.57 1.56 5.89
N TYR A 232 -5.37 0.96 6.77
CA TYR A 232 -6.76 0.68 6.49
C TYR A 232 -7.61 0.85 7.73
N LEU A 233 -8.87 1.25 7.52
CA LEU A 233 -9.80 1.50 8.61
C LEU A 233 -10.80 0.35 8.70
N THR A 234 -11.03 -0.14 9.92
CA THR A 234 -12.16 -1.02 10.24
C THR A 234 -13.09 -0.32 11.22
N HIS A 235 -14.36 -0.73 11.25
CA HIS A 235 -15.32 -0.22 12.22
C HIS A 235 -15.76 -1.34 13.14
N THR A 236 -15.93 -1.05 14.42
CA THR A 236 -16.63 -1.94 15.36
C THR A 236 -17.95 -1.29 15.74
N THR A 237 -19.04 -2.07 15.71
CA THR A 237 -20.33 -1.63 16.24
C THR A 237 -20.39 -2.02 17.71
N THR A 238 -20.00 -1.14 18.62
CA THR A 238 -20.21 -1.37 20.05
C THR A 238 -21.69 -1.18 20.39
N THR A 239 -22.29 -2.17 21.07
CA THR A 239 -23.73 -2.27 21.33
C THR A 239 -24.30 -1.32 22.38
N GLU A 240 -23.52 -0.37 22.89
CA GLU A 240 -24.02 0.63 23.84
C GLU A 240 -23.61 2.02 23.34
N GLU A 241 -24.62 2.75 22.85
CA GLU A 241 -24.55 4.10 22.26
C GLU A 241 -23.78 4.18 20.94
N ALA A 242 -24.48 4.55 19.87
CA ALA A 242 -24.06 4.52 18.47
C ALA A 242 -22.93 5.52 18.12
N ASN A 243 -21.74 5.32 18.69
CA ASN A 243 -20.51 5.95 18.26
C ASN A 243 -19.71 4.94 17.44
N LEU A 244 -19.74 5.11 16.11
CA LEU A 244 -18.86 4.40 15.19
C LEU A 244 -17.41 4.82 15.46
N ALA A 245 -16.67 4.00 16.21
CA ALA A 245 -15.24 4.18 16.39
C ALA A 245 -14.50 3.51 15.21
N TRP A 246 -13.81 4.32 14.41
CA TRP A 246 -12.91 3.80 13.38
C TRP A 246 -11.59 3.37 14.03
N HIS A 247 -11.20 2.13 13.78
CA HIS A 247 -9.91 1.58 14.17
C HIS A 247 -8.95 1.66 12.99
N CYS A 248 -7.78 2.23 13.25
CA CYS A 248 -6.72 2.34 12.25
C CYS A 248 -5.79 1.13 12.39
N ASN A 249 -5.73 0.33 11.33
CA ASN A 249 -4.87 -0.84 11.21
C ASN A 249 -3.79 -0.56 10.16
N LEU A 250 -2.75 -1.38 10.18
CA LEU A 250 -1.58 -1.21 9.34
C LEU A 250 -1.02 -2.55 8.90
N LEU A 251 -0.89 -2.74 7.59
CA LEU A 251 -0.05 -3.75 6.98
C LEU A 251 1.35 -3.17 6.73
N VAL A 252 2.38 -3.91 7.13
CA VAL A 252 3.78 -3.58 6.86
C VAL A 252 4.44 -4.75 6.15
N THR A 253 5.23 -4.46 5.12
CA THR A 253 6.10 -5.46 4.47
C THR A 253 7.56 -5.08 4.58
N CYS A 254 8.44 -6.08 4.64
CA CYS A 254 9.88 -5.92 4.71
C CYS A 254 10.61 -6.71 3.63
N ALA A 255 11.77 -6.18 3.24
CA ALA A 255 12.67 -6.82 2.27
C ALA A 255 13.25 -8.17 2.74
N ILE A 256 13.14 -8.51 4.03
CA ILE A 256 13.65 -9.75 4.63
C ILE A 256 12.54 -10.81 4.82
N GLY A 257 11.54 -10.81 3.94
CA GLY A 257 10.51 -11.86 3.91
C GLY A 257 9.43 -11.77 4.98
N GLN A 258 9.29 -10.66 5.71
CA GLN A 258 8.26 -10.54 6.76
C GLN A 258 7.14 -9.59 6.35
N ALA A 259 5.89 -10.02 6.50
CA ALA A 259 4.71 -9.16 6.43
C ALA A 259 3.94 -9.23 7.75
N LEU A 260 3.66 -8.07 8.34
CA LEU A 260 3.00 -7.94 9.64
C LEU A 260 1.75 -7.08 9.56
N VAL A 261 0.73 -7.48 10.31
CA VAL A 261 -0.51 -6.71 10.50
C VAL A 261 -0.58 -6.21 11.93
N TYR A 262 -0.71 -4.89 12.09
CA TYR A 262 -0.95 -4.23 13.36
C TYR A 262 -2.38 -3.72 13.39
N GLU A 263 -3.18 -4.23 14.31
CA GLU A 263 -4.56 -3.83 14.47
C GLU A 263 -4.71 -2.80 15.57
N ASP A 264 -5.73 -1.95 15.44
CA ASP A 264 -6.13 -0.93 16.41
C ASP A 264 -4.94 -0.15 16.99
N LEU A 265 -4.16 0.48 16.10
CA LEU A 265 -2.88 1.10 16.43
C LEU A 265 -2.93 2.08 17.60
N PHE A 266 -4.07 2.76 17.80
CA PHE A 266 -4.26 3.75 18.86
C PHE A 266 -5.41 3.37 19.82
N GLY A 267 -5.72 2.07 19.89
CA GLY A 267 -6.76 1.50 20.74
C GLY A 267 -6.51 1.64 22.23
N ALA A 268 -7.57 1.39 23.02
CA ALA A 268 -7.54 1.50 24.48
C ALA A 268 -6.65 0.43 25.16
N PHE A 269 -6.43 -0.68 24.48
CA PHE A 269 -5.54 -1.74 24.92
C PHE A 269 -4.16 -1.47 24.34
N ASP A 270 -3.35 -0.74 25.10
CA ASP A 270 -1.94 -0.43 24.81
C ASP A 270 -1.04 -1.67 24.92
N HIS A 271 -1.57 -2.85 24.56
CA HIS A 271 -0.85 -4.11 24.47
C HIS A 271 0.14 -4.00 23.32
N ILE A 272 1.29 -3.48 23.69
CA ILE A 272 2.56 -3.56 22.99
C ILE A 272 2.67 -4.89 22.24
N GLY A 273 2.88 -4.81 20.94
CA GLY A 273 4.08 -5.43 20.39
C GLY A 273 3.92 -6.59 19.43
N ASN A 274 2.79 -7.30 19.38
CA ASN A 274 2.73 -8.49 18.52
C ASN A 274 1.82 -8.22 17.33
N GLY A 275 2.36 -7.50 16.33
CA GLY A 275 1.80 -7.57 15.00
C GLY A 275 1.68 -9.03 14.58
N GLU A 276 0.59 -9.38 13.92
CA GLU A 276 0.40 -10.74 13.40
C GLU A 276 1.27 -10.91 12.16
N VAL A 277 2.19 -11.87 12.20
CA VAL A 277 2.97 -12.27 11.01
C VAL A 277 2.06 -13.06 10.09
N LEU A 278 1.96 -12.66 8.83
CA LEU A 278 1.12 -13.33 7.85
C LEU A 278 1.69 -14.70 7.47
N MET A 279 0.81 -15.70 7.38
CA MET A 279 1.19 -17.10 7.13
C MET A 279 1.95 -17.25 5.83
N ASP A 280 3.04 -18.01 5.88
CA ASP A 280 3.94 -18.28 4.76
C ASP A 280 4.61 -17.04 4.16
N SER A 281 4.45 -15.85 4.74
CA SER A 281 5.13 -14.65 4.21
C SER A 281 6.65 -14.80 4.29
N ASP A 282 7.14 -15.46 5.33
CA ASP A 282 8.54 -15.82 5.61
C ASP A 282 9.10 -16.95 4.74
N THR A 283 8.25 -17.58 3.90
CA THR A 283 8.72 -18.57 2.92
C THR A 283 9.37 -17.93 1.69
N PHE A 284 9.30 -16.61 1.57
CA PHE A 284 9.86 -15.84 0.46
C PHE A 284 11.03 -14.98 0.94
N ASP A 285 12.06 -14.87 0.11
CA ASP A 285 13.28 -14.13 0.45
C ASP A 285 12.99 -12.63 0.62
N SER A 286 12.15 -12.05 -0.24
CA SER A 286 11.79 -10.64 -0.18
C SER A 286 10.33 -10.38 -0.56
N ILE A 287 9.66 -9.56 0.26
CA ILE A 287 8.36 -8.97 -0.04
C ILE A 287 8.61 -7.53 -0.42
N PHE A 288 8.09 -7.09 -1.56
CA PHE A 288 8.36 -5.76 -2.12
C PHE A 288 7.15 -4.83 -2.06
N ALA A 289 5.95 -5.39 -2.14
CA ALA A 289 4.73 -4.61 -2.15
C ALA A 289 3.69 -5.24 -1.22
N GLY A 290 2.85 -4.39 -0.64
CA GLY A 290 1.74 -4.78 0.21
C GLY A 290 0.64 -3.73 0.11
N ILE A 291 -0.56 -4.14 -0.29
CA ILE A 291 -1.74 -3.27 -0.35
C ILE A 291 -2.94 -3.94 0.32
N VAL A 292 -3.94 -3.12 0.58
CA VAL A 292 -5.24 -3.53 1.10
C VAL A 292 -6.27 -3.32 0.00
N ALA A 293 -7.09 -4.35 -0.29
CA ALA A 293 -8.05 -4.33 -1.38
C ALA A 293 -9.23 -5.26 -1.06
N ASP A 294 -10.45 -4.82 -1.32
CA ASP A 294 -11.64 -5.69 -1.33
C ASP A 294 -11.70 -6.39 -2.70
N ILE A 295 -11.00 -7.51 -2.83
CA ILE A 295 -10.82 -8.20 -4.11
C ILE A 295 -12.01 -9.10 -4.47
N ASP A 296 -12.86 -9.42 -3.50
CA ASP A 296 -14.06 -10.23 -3.71
C ASP A 296 -15.36 -9.47 -3.62
N LEU A 297 -15.29 -8.15 -3.41
CA LEU A 297 -16.38 -7.20 -3.42
C LEU A 297 -17.43 -7.57 -2.37
N ASP A 298 -16.99 -8.01 -1.19
CA ASP A 298 -17.87 -8.30 -0.05
C ASP A 298 -17.92 -7.16 1.00
N GLY A 299 -17.16 -6.09 0.78
CA GLY A 299 -17.08 -4.93 1.67
C GLY A 299 -16.07 -5.09 2.80
N HIS A 300 -15.43 -6.25 2.93
CA HIS A 300 -14.27 -6.48 3.78
C HIS A 300 -13.00 -6.43 2.94
N VAL A 301 -11.89 -6.10 3.60
CA VAL A 301 -10.62 -5.95 2.89
C VAL A 301 -9.78 -7.22 2.98
N GLU A 302 -9.20 -7.61 1.86
CA GLU A 302 -8.11 -8.56 1.78
C GLU A 302 -6.75 -7.85 1.74
N LEU A 303 -5.71 -8.58 2.13
CA LEU A 303 -4.33 -8.13 2.06
C LEU A 303 -3.63 -8.79 0.87
N LEU A 304 -2.99 -8.00 0.02
CA LEU A 304 -2.24 -8.49 -1.14
C LEU A 304 -0.75 -8.18 -0.98
N LEU A 305 0.10 -9.18 -1.21
CA LEU A 305 1.56 -9.04 -1.15
C LEU A 305 2.21 -9.37 -2.49
N GLY A 306 3.15 -8.53 -2.95
CA GLY A 306 4.00 -8.78 -4.09
C GLY A 306 5.39 -9.25 -3.66
N THR A 307 5.88 -10.34 -4.24
CA THR A 307 7.19 -10.93 -3.91
C THR A 307 8.18 -10.86 -5.07
N ASP A 308 9.45 -11.04 -4.75
CA ASP A 308 10.54 -11.18 -5.71
C ASP A 308 10.43 -12.46 -6.56
N ASN A 309 9.88 -13.52 -5.99
CA ASN A 309 9.69 -14.84 -6.60
C ASN A 309 8.48 -14.90 -7.56
N GLN A 310 8.03 -13.76 -8.09
CA GLN A 310 6.94 -13.67 -9.08
C GLN A 310 5.61 -14.23 -8.56
N VAL A 311 5.47 -14.29 -7.23
CA VAL A 311 4.28 -14.77 -6.55
C VAL A 311 3.58 -13.58 -5.92
N MET A 312 2.31 -13.43 -6.23
CA MET A 312 1.44 -12.63 -5.37
C MET A 312 0.94 -13.54 -4.24
N LEU A 313 0.74 -12.99 -3.04
CA LEU A 313 0.00 -13.62 -1.95
C LEU A 313 -1.26 -12.81 -1.63
N ALA A 314 -2.33 -13.49 -1.20
CA ALA A 314 -3.58 -12.85 -0.81
C ALA A 314 -4.07 -13.47 0.50
N TYR A 315 -4.58 -12.63 1.39
CA TYR A 315 -5.04 -13.03 2.72
C TYR A 315 -6.42 -12.46 3.00
N LYS A 316 -7.27 -13.26 3.62
CA LYS A 316 -8.59 -12.86 4.07
C LYS A 316 -8.72 -13.12 5.57
N GLU A 317 -9.47 -12.27 6.26
CA GLU A 317 -9.75 -12.44 7.67
C GLU A 317 -10.65 -13.66 7.91
N ILE A 318 -10.28 -14.51 8.87
CA ILE A 318 -11.09 -15.64 9.34
C ILE A 318 -12.18 -15.08 10.25
N SER A 319 -13.35 -14.78 9.68
CA SER A 319 -14.50 -14.34 10.47
C SER A 319 -14.83 -15.36 11.56
N GLY A 320 -14.77 -14.94 12.83
CA GLY A 320 -15.10 -15.77 13.99
C GLY A 320 -16.57 -16.20 14.09
N ARG A 321 -17.41 -15.76 13.16
CA ARG A 321 -18.80 -16.23 13.01
C ARG A 321 -18.78 -17.46 12.12
N GLY A 322 -19.19 -18.60 12.65
CA GLY A 322 -19.38 -19.83 11.89
C GLY A 322 -20.41 -19.64 10.79
N ASP A 323 -19.97 -19.14 9.64
CA ASP A 323 -20.73 -19.27 8.40
C ASP A 323 -20.38 -20.66 7.86
N ASN A 324 -21.10 -21.66 8.36
CA ASN A 324 -21.23 -22.97 7.73
C ASN A 324 -22.01 -22.83 6.40
N ARG A 325 -21.56 -21.94 5.52
CA ARG A 325 -21.85 -22.05 4.10
C ARG A 325 -20.83 -23.03 3.55
N HIS A 326 -21.21 -24.30 3.59
CA HIS A 326 -20.66 -25.29 2.68
C HIS A 326 -20.88 -24.77 1.25
N GLU A 327 -19.94 -23.99 0.72
CA GLU A 327 -19.69 -24.03 -0.71
C GLU A 327 -19.24 -25.45 -1.01
N THR A 328 -20.10 -26.14 -1.74
CA THR A 328 -20.07 -27.58 -1.92
C THR A 328 -18.78 -27.95 -2.66
N ILE A 329 -17.88 -28.63 -1.96
CA ILE A 329 -16.80 -29.40 -2.59
C ILE A 329 -17.50 -30.49 -3.40
N THR A 330 -17.64 -30.29 -4.71
CA THR A 330 -17.93 -31.40 -5.62
C THR A 330 -16.65 -32.22 -5.78
N GLU A 331 -16.58 -33.30 -5.00
CA GLU A 331 -15.62 -34.40 -5.13
C GLU A 331 -15.83 -35.18 -6.45
N ASP A 332 -15.64 -34.54 -7.61
CA ASP A 332 -15.77 -35.23 -8.91
C ASP A 332 -14.60 -35.02 -9.88
N ALA A 333 -13.48 -34.47 -9.41
CA ALA A 333 -12.26 -34.33 -10.22
C ALA A 333 -11.08 -35.22 -9.77
N THR A 334 -11.20 -35.97 -8.67
CA THR A 334 -10.13 -36.82 -8.13
C THR A 334 -10.16 -38.28 -8.57
N ASN A 335 -11.16 -38.71 -9.35
CA ASN A 335 -11.26 -40.09 -9.84
C ASN A 335 -10.84 -40.31 -11.31
N ASN A 336 -10.41 -39.28 -12.04
CA ASN A 336 -9.98 -39.41 -13.44
C ASN A 336 -8.48 -39.19 -13.71
N LEU A 337 -7.65 -39.00 -12.67
CA LEU A 337 -6.19 -38.85 -12.82
C LEU A 337 -5.37 -40.01 -12.21
N LEU A 338 -6.02 -40.97 -11.55
CA LEU A 338 -5.38 -42.12 -10.90
C LEU A 338 -5.28 -43.38 -11.80
N LYS A 339 -5.39 -43.25 -13.13
CA LYS A 339 -5.41 -44.41 -14.04
C LYS A 339 -4.49 -44.38 -15.26
N SER A 340 -3.51 -43.47 -15.34
CA SER A 340 -2.64 -43.40 -16.52
C SER A 340 -1.14 -43.21 -16.27
N SER A 341 -0.63 -43.58 -15.10
CA SER A 341 0.82 -43.42 -14.83
C SER A 341 1.37 -44.52 -13.92
N ILE A 342 1.23 -45.77 -14.36
CA ILE A 342 2.11 -46.87 -13.93
C ILE A 342 2.67 -47.47 -15.21
N ASP A 343 3.83 -46.96 -15.65
CA ASP A 343 4.95 -47.77 -16.12
C ASP A 343 6.14 -46.86 -16.50
N GLU A 344 7.33 -47.40 -16.26
CA GLU A 344 8.67 -46.96 -16.68
C GLU A 344 9.48 -45.96 -15.82
N LEU A 345 10.34 -46.61 -15.01
CA LEU A 345 11.80 -46.44 -14.90
C LEU A 345 12.37 -45.65 -13.72
N ALA A 346 12.94 -46.45 -12.81
CA ALA A 346 13.85 -46.12 -11.73
C ALA A 346 15.25 -45.73 -12.23
N VAL A 347 15.86 -44.69 -11.63
CA VAL A 347 17.30 -44.61 -11.31
C VAL A 347 17.55 -43.69 -10.08
N ALA A 348 17.97 -44.33 -8.99
CA ALA A 348 18.91 -43.92 -7.91
C ALA A 348 18.96 -42.49 -7.28
N SER A 349 18.50 -42.42 -6.01
CA SER A 349 19.19 -42.00 -4.75
C SER A 349 19.67 -40.54 -4.50
N PRO A 350 19.87 -40.09 -3.23
CA PRO A 350 19.40 -40.62 -1.92
C PRO A 350 18.70 -39.58 -1.01
N ILE A 351 17.98 -40.12 -0.03
CA ILE A 351 17.51 -39.41 1.18
C ILE A 351 18.68 -39.28 2.17
N SER A 352 18.84 -38.11 2.79
CA SER A 352 19.46 -38.01 4.12
C SER A 352 18.69 -37.03 5.02
N PRO A 353 18.51 -37.35 6.31
CA PRO A 353 17.73 -36.58 7.27
C PRO A 353 18.60 -35.66 8.15
N GLY A 354 18.04 -34.52 8.57
CA GLY A 354 18.31 -33.90 9.87
C GLY A 354 19.51 -32.96 10.03
N SER A 355 19.25 -31.89 10.80
CA SER A 355 20.18 -30.94 11.48
C SER A 355 20.80 -29.86 10.59
N SER A 356 20.76 -28.56 10.92
CA SER A 356 21.18 -27.95 12.20
C SER A 356 20.37 -26.67 12.54
N HIS A 357 19.75 -26.57 13.72
CA HIS A 357 20.30 -26.04 14.96
C HIS A 357 20.66 -24.54 14.94
N ASN A 358 19.79 -23.77 15.61
CA ASN A 358 19.98 -22.38 15.99
C ASN A 358 21.14 -22.24 16.97
N ILE A 359 22.07 -21.34 16.66
CA ILE A 359 23.20 -20.92 17.50
C ILE A 359 22.73 -19.71 18.29
N TRP A 360 22.18 -19.89 19.48
CA TRP A 360 22.16 -18.94 20.60
C TRP A 360 21.78 -19.70 21.86
N ASP A 361 22.76 -20.31 22.53
CA ASP A 361 22.64 -20.69 23.93
C ASP A 361 24.04 -20.83 24.51
N ASP A 362 24.44 -19.85 25.32
CA ASP A 362 25.59 -19.95 26.20
C ASP A 362 25.12 -19.77 27.66
N LEU A 363 25.11 -20.91 28.36
CA LEU A 363 25.60 -21.13 29.72
C LEU A 363 25.18 -20.14 30.81
N GLU A 364 24.25 -20.57 31.68
CA GLU A 364 24.48 -20.55 33.14
C GLU A 364 23.86 -21.77 33.85
N THR A 365 24.55 -22.16 34.91
CA THR A 365 24.59 -23.45 35.61
C THR A 365 23.35 -23.77 36.45
N ILE A 366 22.83 -25.00 36.35
CA ILE A 366 21.77 -25.56 37.21
C ILE A 366 22.37 -26.12 38.52
N PRO A 367 21.70 -25.97 39.67
CA PRO A 367 21.62 -27.05 40.64
C PRO A 367 20.19 -27.60 40.74
N SER A 368 20.12 -28.92 40.67
CA SER A 368 18.95 -29.79 40.71
C SER A 368 18.15 -29.69 42.02
N VAL A 369 16.82 -29.58 41.92
CA VAL A 369 15.86 -29.93 42.98
C VAL A 369 14.65 -30.65 42.39
N GLU A 370 14.24 -31.70 43.10
CA GLU A 370 13.21 -32.69 42.79
C GLU A 370 11.77 -32.15 42.80
N ALA A 371 10.93 -32.87 42.03
CA ALA A 371 9.54 -33.24 42.28
C ALA A 371 8.47 -32.15 42.53
N GLY A 372 7.62 -31.97 41.51
CA GLY A 372 6.16 -32.03 41.68
C GLY A 372 5.41 -30.70 41.72
N VAL A 373 4.98 -30.19 40.54
CA VAL A 373 3.94 -29.16 40.39
C VAL A 373 3.25 -29.38 39.01
N PRO A 374 1.91 -29.21 38.89
CA PRO A 374 1.12 -29.86 37.86
C PRO A 374 1.23 -29.20 36.49
N ILE A 375 0.94 -30.04 35.48
CA ILE A 375 0.81 -29.72 34.07
C ILE A 375 -0.04 -28.45 33.91
N THR A 376 0.62 -27.36 33.54
CA THR A 376 -0.01 -26.13 33.09
C THR A 376 -0.56 -26.39 31.67
N PRO A 377 -1.78 -25.96 31.33
CA PRO A 377 -2.30 -26.17 29.99
C PRO A 377 -1.42 -25.44 28.97
N GLU A 378 -1.20 -26.08 27.83
CA GLU A 378 -0.53 -25.54 26.65
C GLU A 378 -0.92 -24.08 26.39
N PRO A 379 0.01 -23.21 25.95
CA PRO A 379 -0.38 -21.90 25.46
C PRO A 379 -1.34 -22.12 24.30
N LEU A 380 -2.58 -21.63 24.47
CA LEU A 380 -3.62 -21.60 23.46
C LEU A 380 -2.99 -21.24 22.12
N LEU A 381 -3.06 -22.16 21.15
CA LEU A 381 -2.67 -21.93 19.76
C LEU A 381 -3.16 -20.53 19.37
N ALA A 382 -2.23 -19.59 19.16
CA ALA A 382 -2.56 -18.27 18.66
C ALA A 382 -3.34 -18.49 17.38
N ARG A 383 -4.66 -18.26 17.43
CA ARG A 383 -5.52 -18.43 16.27
C ARG A 383 -5.17 -17.28 15.33
N TRP A 384 -4.61 -17.63 14.19
CA TRP A 384 -4.27 -16.69 13.13
C TRP A 384 -5.57 -16.03 12.68
N LYS A 385 -5.59 -14.71 12.65
CA LYS A 385 -6.76 -13.97 12.18
C LYS A 385 -6.78 -13.96 10.66
N TRP A 386 -5.63 -13.97 10.02
CA TRP A 386 -5.50 -13.93 8.57
C TRP A 386 -5.23 -15.32 7.99
N GLN A 387 -6.02 -15.71 7.00
CA GLN A 387 -5.83 -16.94 6.25
C GLN A 387 -5.37 -16.64 4.83
N ARG A 388 -4.31 -17.32 4.40
CA ARG A 388 -3.85 -17.30 3.02
C ARG A 388 -4.90 -17.92 2.10
N LEU A 389 -5.30 -17.17 1.08
CA LEU A 389 -6.18 -17.67 0.03
C LEU A 389 -5.41 -18.62 -0.90
N SER A 390 -6.01 -19.78 -1.22
CA SER A 390 -5.43 -20.69 -2.21
C SER A 390 -5.45 -20.07 -3.60
N ARG A 391 -4.38 -20.28 -4.40
CA ARG A 391 -4.29 -19.80 -5.79
C ARG A 391 -5.47 -20.21 -6.67
N SER A 392 -6.15 -21.32 -6.35
CA SER A 392 -7.37 -21.74 -7.06
C SER A 392 -8.51 -20.71 -6.96
N TYR A 393 -8.53 -19.91 -5.89
CA TYR A 393 -9.54 -18.88 -5.67
C TYR A 393 -9.16 -17.54 -6.29
N TRP A 394 -7.89 -17.34 -6.64
CA TRP A 394 -7.38 -16.08 -7.16
C TRP A 394 -6.08 -16.35 -7.96
N ASP A 395 -6.22 -16.71 -9.25
CA ASP A 395 -5.08 -17.00 -10.11
C ASP A 395 -4.75 -15.78 -10.99
N LEU A 396 -3.71 -15.05 -10.59
CA LEU A 396 -3.19 -13.90 -11.32
C LEU A 396 -1.80 -14.24 -11.85
N LYS A 397 -1.68 -14.28 -13.18
CA LYS A 397 -0.42 -14.60 -13.86
C LYS A 397 0.36 -13.34 -14.15
N THR A 398 1.41 -13.11 -13.38
CA THR A 398 2.40 -12.05 -13.62
C THR A 398 3.73 -12.70 -13.95
N PHE A 399 4.57 -12.00 -14.71
CA PHE A 399 5.93 -12.46 -14.99
C PHE A 399 6.93 -11.51 -14.32
N GLY A 400 7.92 -12.10 -13.67
CA GLY A 400 8.98 -11.39 -12.97
C GLY A 400 8.57 -10.85 -11.59
N ALA A 401 9.55 -10.29 -10.87
CA ALA A 401 9.37 -9.79 -9.50
C ALA A 401 8.31 -8.69 -9.44
N ILE A 402 7.44 -8.71 -8.43
CA ILE A 402 6.35 -7.73 -8.26
C ILE A 402 6.85 -6.60 -7.36
N TYR A 403 7.00 -5.39 -7.90
CA TYR A 403 7.56 -4.24 -7.17
C TYR A 403 6.51 -3.32 -6.58
N SER A 404 5.34 -3.23 -7.21
CA SER A 404 4.31 -2.27 -6.79
C SER A 404 2.92 -2.80 -7.17
N LEU A 405 1.94 -2.52 -6.32
CA LEU A 405 0.55 -2.91 -6.49
C LEU A 405 -0.34 -1.67 -6.29
N LEU A 406 -1.44 -1.58 -7.02
CA LEU A 406 -2.45 -0.54 -6.79
C LEU A 406 -3.85 -1.09 -7.09
N TRP A 407 -4.79 -0.84 -6.17
CA TRP A 407 -6.21 -1.19 -6.31
C TRP A 407 -7.03 0.08 -6.54
N ARG A 408 -7.59 0.26 -7.74
CA ARG A 408 -8.25 1.51 -8.11
C ARG A 408 -9.13 1.38 -9.34
N ASP A 409 -10.26 2.09 -9.32
CA ASP A 409 -11.15 2.30 -10.48
C ASP A 409 -10.58 3.39 -11.41
N ILE A 410 -9.96 2.96 -12.50
CA ILE A 410 -9.29 3.78 -13.52
C ILE A 410 -10.21 4.01 -14.72
N ASN A 411 -11.06 3.03 -15.05
CA ASN A 411 -11.98 3.13 -16.17
C ASN A 411 -13.31 3.85 -15.82
N HIS A 412 -13.54 4.15 -14.54
CA HIS A 412 -14.71 4.82 -13.99
C HIS A 412 -16.02 4.03 -14.16
N ASP A 413 -15.95 2.70 -14.20
CA ASP A 413 -17.14 1.84 -14.25
C ASP A 413 -17.71 1.47 -12.87
N GLY A 414 -17.02 1.88 -11.79
CA GLY A 414 -17.38 1.63 -10.40
C GLY A 414 -16.79 0.34 -9.82
N ALA A 415 -16.11 -0.49 -10.60
CA ALA A 415 -15.36 -1.66 -10.16
C ALA A 415 -13.85 -1.37 -10.23
N PRO A 416 -13.09 -1.49 -9.12
CA PRO A 416 -11.67 -1.20 -9.17
C PRO A 416 -10.88 -2.24 -9.97
N GLU A 417 -9.84 -1.79 -10.67
CA GLU A 417 -8.84 -2.64 -11.26
C GLU A 417 -7.64 -2.86 -10.34
N LEU A 418 -7.02 -4.04 -10.48
CA LEU A 418 -5.72 -4.32 -9.88
C LEU A 418 -4.62 -4.03 -10.90
N LEU A 419 -3.81 -3.02 -10.60
CA LEU A 419 -2.57 -2.77 -11.30
C LEU A 419 -1.42 -3.51 -10.63
N VAL A 420 -0.58 -4.15 -11.45
CA VAL A 420 0.64 -4.81 -10.98
C VAL A 420 1.83 -4.30 -11.77
N ALA A 421 2.79 -3.67 -11.09
CA ALA A 421 4.09 -3.34 -11.66
C ALA A 421 5.09 -4.45 -11.31
N SER A 422 5.56 -5.13 -12.35
CA SER A 422 6.54 -6.21 -12.26
C SER A 422 7.85 -5.82 -12.94
N SER A 423 8.94 -6.58 -12.76
CA SER A 423 10.18 -6.39 -13.55
C SER A 423 9.98 -6.40 -15.08
N THR A 424 8.90 -7.00 -15.59
CA THR A 424 8.65 -7.11 -17.04
C THR A 424 7.78 -5.99 -17.60
N GLY A 425 7.01 -5.30 -16.75
CA GLY A 425 6.03 -4.32 -17.20
C GLY A 425 4.86 -4.15 -16.23
N ILE A 426 3.87 -3.41 -16.71
CA ILE A 426 2.63 -3.08 -16.01
C ILE A 426 1.51 -3.97 -16.51
N TYR A 427 0.84 -4.67 -15.60
CA TYR A 427 -0.38 -5.42 -15.86
C TYR A 427 -1.59 -4.65 -15.35
N VAL A 428 -2.67 -4.70 -16.11
CA VAL A 428 -3.99 -4.20 -15.72
C VAL A 428 -4.96 -5.38 -15.66
N TYR A 429 -5.49 -5.65 -14.47
CA TYR A 429 -6.49 -6.69 -14.25
C TYR A 429 -7.84 -6.08 -13.89
N GLU A 430 -8.86 -6.36 -14.70
CA GLU A 430 -10.24 -6.03 -14.39
C GLU A 430 -10.92 -7.20 -13.67
N VAL A 431 -11.86 -6.88 -12.79
CA VAL A 431 -12.76 -7.89 -12.20
C VAL A 431 -13.66 -8.47 -13.29
N ASP A 432 -13.94 -9.77 -13.24
CA ASP A 432 -14.91 -10.40 -14.14
C ASP A 432 -16.30 -9.73 -14.02
N PRO A 433 -16.85 -9.15 -15.10
CA PRO A 433 -18.15 -8.50 -15.07
C PRO A 433 -19.28 -9.42 -14.59
N LEU A 434 -19.21 -10.73 -14.89
CA LEU A 434 -20.22 -11.68 -14.41
C LEU A 434 -20.16 -11.84 -12.90
N PHE A 435 -18.96 -11.81 -12.32
CA PHE A 435 -18.77 -11.84 -10.87
C PHE A 435 -19.32 -10.57 -10.22
N VAL A 436 -19.06 -9.39 -10.80
CA VAL A 436 -19.62 -8.11 -10.33
C VAL A 436 -21.15 -8.14 -10.36
N ILE A 437 -21.76 -8.58 -11.47
CA ILE A 437 -23.21 -8.67 -11.59
C ILE A 437 -23.79 -9.63 -10.54
N GLN A 438 -23.17 -10.78 -10.31
CA GLN A 438 -23.60 -11.73 -9.29
C GLN A 438 -23.59 -11.12 -7.89
N LYS A 439 -22.52 -10.40 -7.54
CA LYS A 439 -22.38 -9.70 -6.26
C LYS A 439 -23.45 -8.62 -6.11
N LEU A 440 -23.64 -7.77 -7.11
CA LEU A 440 -24.70 -6.74 -7.11
C LEU A 440 -26.09 -7.36 -6.92
N MET A 441 -26.40 -8.45 -7.64
CA MET A 441 -27.69 -9.15 -7.49
C MET A 441 -27.89 -9.71 -6.08
N SER A 442 -26.82 -10.19 -5.43
CA SER A 442 -26.90 -10.68 -4.05
C SER A 442 -27.25 -9.57 -3.05
N VAL A 443 -26.71 -8.36 -3.25
CA VAL A 443 -27.01 -7.17 -2.42
C VAL A 443 -28.46 -6.73 -2.62
N PHE A 444 -28.94 -6.67 -3.86
CA PHE A 444 -30.34 -6.32 -4.12
C PHE A 444 -31.31 -7.34 -3.50
N GLN A 445 -30.97 -8.63 -3.51
CA GLN A 445 -31.82 -9.65 -2.90
C GLN A 445 -31.84 -9.60 -1.37
N SER A 446 -30.79 -9.08 -0.72
CA SER A 446 -30.78 -8.88 0.73
C SER A 446 -31.59 -7.66 1.18
N ASP A 447 -31.69 -6.61 0.36
CA ASP A 447 -32.43 -5.37 0.73
C ASP A 447 -33.96 -5.49 0.59
N PHE A 448 -34.46 -6.50 -0.13
CA PHE A 448 -35.89 -6.78 -0.31
C PHE A 448 -36.45 -7.90 0.60
N LYS A 449 -35.68 -8.35 1.59
CA LYS A 449 -36.13 -9.26 2.66
C LYS A 449 -36.17 -8.52 3.98
#